data_AF-A0A2D4GT24-F1
#
_entry.id   AF-A0A2D4GT24-F1
#
_cell.length_a   1.000
_cell.length_b   1.000
_cell.length_c   1.000
_cell.angle_alpha   90.00
_cell.angle_beta   90.00
_cell.angle_gamma   90.00
#
_symmetry.space_group_name_H-M   'P 1'
#
loop_
_entity.id
_entity.type
_entity.pdbx_description
1 polymer ?
#
loop_
_entity_poly.entity_id
_entity_poly.type
_entity_poly.pdbx_seq_one_letter_code
_entity_poly.pdbx_strand_id
1 'polypeptide(L)'
;TPRTTTFPCPGCRHDVDLGERGISGLFRNVTLETIVERYRQAARAATAIMCDLCKPPAQESTKSCMDCSASFCNECFKIHHPWGTLKAQHEYVGPTTNFRPKILMCPEHEME
;
A
#
# COMPACT_ATOMS: atom_id res chain seq x y z
N THR A 1 -0.83 -15.86 -33.37
CA THR A 1 -2.11 -16.40 -32.83
C THR A 1 -3.24 -15.95 -33.73
N PRO A 2 -4.22 -16.80 -34.05
CA PRO A 2 -5.38 -16.40 -34.87
C PRO A 2 -6.14 -15.27 -34.17
N ARG A 3 -6.55 -14.25 -34.93
CA ARG A 3 -7.24 -13.07 -34.41
C ARG A 3 -8.72 -13.43 -34.19
N THR A 4 -9.18 -13.41 -32.95
CA THR A 4 -10.59 -13.65 -32.62
C THR A 4 -11.45 -12.50 -33.15
N THR A 5 -12.30 -12.79 -34.12
CA THR A 5 -13.22 -11.82 -34.74
C THR A 5 -14.65 -11.97 -34.24
N THR A 6 -14.97 -13.02 -33.50
CA THR A 6 -16.28 -13.23 -32.89
C THR A 6 -16.14 -13.71 -31.44
N PHE A 7 -17.09 -13.35 -30.57
CA PHE A 7 -17.18 -13.92 -29.23
C PHE A 7 -18.64 -14.12 -28.81
N PRO A 8 -18.95 -15.16 -28.02
CA PRO A 8 -20.30 -15.36 -27.52
C PRO A 8 -20.60 -14.33 -26.42
N CYS A 9 -21.70 -13.60 -26.55
CA CYS A 9 -22.17 -12.70 -25.51
C CYS A 9 -22.46 -13.50 -24.22
N PRO A 10 -21.87 -13.16 -23.06
CA PRO A 10 -22.09 -13.92 -21.83
C PRO A 10 -23.55 -13.85 -21.31
N GLY A 11 -24.34 -12.85 -21.74
CA GLY A 11 -25.74 -12.70 -21.34
C GLY A 11 -26.72 -13.53 -22.19
N CYS A 12 -26.59 -13.49 -23.52
CA CYS A 12 -27.54 -14.13 -24.45
C CYS A 12 -26.95 -15.27 -25.29
N ARG A 13 -25.65 -15.57 -25.16
CA ARG A 13 -24.87 -16.59 -25.89
C ARG A 13 -24.82 -16.45 -27.41
N HIS A 14 -25.36 -15.37 -27.98
CA HIS A 14 -25.23 -15.10 -29.41
C HIS A 14 -23.82 -14.61 -29.74
N ASP A 15 -23.35 -14.95 -30.94
CA ASP A 15 -22.05 -14.49 -31.42
C ASP A 15 -22.08 -12.99 -31.75
N VAL A 16 -21.11 -12.27 -31.21
CA VAL A 16 -20.88 -10.84 -31.45
C VAL A 16 -19.68 -10.68 -32.36
N ASP A 17 -19.87 -10.01 -33.49
CA ASP A 17 -18.78 -9.65 -34.41
C ASP A 17 -17.97 -8.46 -33.88
N LEU A 18 -16.66 -8.63 -33.83
CA LEU A 18 -15.68 -7.66 -33.35
C LEU A 18 -15.03 -6.86 -34.50
N GLY A 19 -15.28 -7.25 -35.76
CA GLY A 19 -14.71 -6.61 -36.94
C GLY A 19 -13.18 -6.68 -37.01
N GLU A 20 -12.57 -5.79 -37.80
CA GLU A 20 -11.14 -5.83 -38.11
C GLU A 20 -10.23 -5.54 -36.91
N ARG A 21 -10.71 -4.69 -35.99
CA ARG A 21 -9.94 -4.31 -34.79
C ARG A 21 -10.04 -5.34 -33.66
N GLY A 22 -10.92 -6.34 -33.78
CA GLY A 22 -11.09 -7.36 -32.75
C GLY A 22 -11.46 -6.76 -31.39
N ILE A 23 -10.99 -7.41 -30.32
CA ILE A 23 -11.21 -6.98 -28.92
C ILE A 23 -10.70 -5.55 -28.66
N SER A 24 -9.63 -5.14 -29.34
CA SER A 24 -9.07 -3.77 -29.22
C SER A 24 -10.01 -2.69 -29.73
N GLY A 25 -11.05 -3.05 -30.49
CA GLY A 25 -12.11 -2.14 -30.94
C GLY A 25 -13.21 -1.89 -29.91
N LEU A 26 -13.24 -2.64 -28.81
CA LEU A 26 -14.23 -2.45 -27.75
C LEU A 26 -13.93 -1.20 -26.93
N PHE A 27 -14.97 -0.50 -26.51
CA PHE A 27 -14.83 0.67 -25.66
C PHE A 27 -14.36 0.28 -24.25
N ARG A 28 -13.48 1.08 -23.69
CA ARG A 28 -13.12 0.99 -22.26
C ARG A 28 -14.31 1.39 -21.41
N ASN A 29 -14.61 0.60 -20.38
CA ASN A 29 -15.64 0.92 -19.41
C ASN A 29 -15.06 1.80 -18.29
N VAL A 30 -15.04 3.12 -18.53
CA VAL A 30 -14.46 4.10 -17.59
C VAL A 30 -15.17 4.10 -16.22
N THR A 31 -16.47 3.79 -16.19
CA THR A 31 -17.24 3.64 -14.95
C THR A 31 -16.70 2.49 -14.11
N LEU A 32 -16.48 1.32 -14.73
CA LEU A 32 -15.91 0.17 -14.06
C LEU A 32 -14.47 0.45 -13.59
N GLU A 33 -13.66 1.11 -14.41
CA GLU A 33 -12.31 1.52 -14.02
C GLU A 33 -12.33 2.43 -12.78
N THR A 34 -13.25 3.40 -12.74
CA THR A 34 -13.44 4.29 -11.60
C THR A 34 -13.86 3.52 -10.34
N ILE A 35 -14.77 2.55 -10.47
CA ILE A 35 -15.19 1.70 -9.36
C ILE A 35 -13.99 0.92 -8.82
N VAL A 36 -13.25 0.25 -9.70
CA VAL A 36 -12.07 -0.54 -9.32
C VAL A 36 -11.03 0.35 -8.62
N GLU A 37 -10.79 1.56 -9.14
CA GLU A 37 -9.83 2.49 -8.55
C GLU A 37 -10.25 2.95 -7.15
N ARG A 38 -11.54 3.23 -6.92
CA ARG A 38 -12.05 3.54 -5.58
C ARG A 38 -11.84 2.41 -4.59
N TYR A 39 -12.08 1.16 -5.00
CA TYR A 39 -11.82 0.00 -4.15
C TYR A 39 -10.34 -0.17 -3.83
N ARG A 40 -9.45 0.05 -4.81
CA ARG A 40 -7.99 0.03 -4.57
C ARG A 40 -7.56 1.11 -3.58
N GLN A 41 -8.07 2.32 -3.71
CA GLN A 41 -7.79 3.42 -2.80
C GLN A 41 -8.28 3.11 -1.39
N ALA A 42 -9.50 2.62 -1.24
CA ALA A 42 -10.05 2.21 0.05
C ALA A 42 -9.24 1.08 0.70
N ALA A 43 -8.82 0.08 -0.08
CA ALA A 43 -7.97 -1.01 0.40
C ALA A 43 -6.60 -0.50 0.88
N ARG A 44 -5.97 0.42 0.13
CA ARG A 44 -4.71 1.06 0.54
C ARG A 44 -4.88 1.82 1.86
N ALA A 45 -5.94 2.63 1.96
CA ALA A 45 -6.26 3.39 3.17
C ALA A 45 -6.52 2.47 4.38
N ALA A 46 -7.18 1.33 4.18
CA ALA A 46 -7.44 0.36 5.24
C ALA A 46 -6.15 -0.30 5.79
N THR A 47 -5.10 -0.38 4.95
CA THR A 47 -3.78 -0.90 5.34
C THR A 47 -2.79 0.20 5.72
N ALA A 48 -3.16 1.47 5.57
CA ALA A 48 -2.28 2.59 5.87
C ALA A 48 -2.05 2.65 7.38
N ILE A 49 -0.78 2.75 7.76
CA ILE A 49 -0.40 2.94 9.16
C ILE A 49 -0.51 4.42 9.45
N MET A 50 -1.36 4.77 10.40
CA MET A 50 -1.61 6.17 10.75
C MET A 50 -0.52 6.71 11.68
N CYS A 51 -0.37 8.02 11.73
CA CYS A 51 0.54 8.69 12.65
C CYS A 51 0.00 8.62 14.07
N ASP A 52 0.82 8.16 15.01
CA ASP A 52 0.43 7.97 16.41
C ASP A 52 0.27 9.31 17.16
N LEU A 53 0.86 10.40 16.64
CA LEU A 53 0.94 11.69 17.33
C LEU A 53 0.06 12.79 16.72
N CYS A 54 -0.54 12.57 15.54
CA CYS A 54 -1.40 13.58 14.94
C CYS A 54 -2.65 13.80 15.80
N LYS A 55 -3.04 15.07 15.97
CA LYS A 55 -4.41 15.38 16.40
C LYS A 55 -5.38 14.93 15.30
N PRO A 56 -6.58 14.42 15.64
CA PRO A 56 -7.57 14.04 14.64
C PRO A 56 -7.88 15.20 13.66
N PRO A 57 -7.95 14.94 12.34
CA PRO A 57 -7.76 13.64 11.70
C PRO A 57 -6.27 13.25 11.61
N ALA A 58 -5.96 11.99 11.97
CA ALA A 58 -4.61 11.47 11.86
C ALA A 58 -4.17 11.38 10.39
N GLN A 59 -2.94 11.76 10.10
CA GLN A 59 -2.34 11.61 8.77
C GLN A 59 -1.69 10.24 8.63
N GLU A 60 -1.54 9.76 7.39
CA GLU A 60 -0.77 8.54 7.12
C GLU A 60 0.70 8.74 7.55
N SER A 61 1.23 7.72 8.22
CA SER A 61 2.64 7.69 8.59
C SER A 61 3.50 7.54 7.35
N THR A 62 4.66 8.18 7.36
CA THR A 62 5.69 8.02 6.31
C THR A 62 6.93 7.32 6.84
N LYS A 63 7.08 7.25 8.17
CA LYS A 63 8.23 6.65 8.85
C LYS A 63 7.77 5.96 10.12
N SER A 64 8.44 4.86 10.47
CA SER A 64 8.33 4.21 11.77
C SER A 64 9.71 4.11 12.38
N CYS A 65 9.84 4.48 13.66
CA CYS A 65 11.08 4.34 14.40
C CYS A 65 11.02 3.05 15.23
N MET A 66 12.01 2.17 15.07
CA MET A 66 12.03 0.87 15.76
C MET A 66 12.27 1.04 17.26
N ASP A 67 13.17 1.95 17.64
CA ASP A 67 13.50 2.24 19.03
C ASP A 67 12.35 2.93 19.78
N CYS A 68 11.66 3.86 19.13
CA CYS A 68 10.47 4.50 19.70
C CYS A 68 9.24 3.59 19.64
N SER A 69 9.28 2.51 18.86
CA SER A 69 8.12 1.66 18.56
C SER A 69 6.88 2.46 18.14
N ALA A 70 7.09 3.50 17.32
CA ALA A 70 6.07 4.47 16.95
C ALA A 70 6.17 4.87 15.46
N SER A 71 5.02 5.20 14.88
CA SER A 71 4.86 5.63 13.50
C SER A 71 4.49 7.11 13.42
N PHE A 72 5.13 7.83 12.50
CA PHE A 72 5.04 9.27 12.37
C PHE A 72 4.74 9.68 10.92
N CYS A 73 3.88 10.68 10.75
CA CYS A 73 3.87 11.48 9.53
C CYS A 73 5.15 12.34 9.43
N ASN A 74 5.40 12.94 8.27
CA ASN A 74 6.60 13.75 8.05
C ASN A 74 6.76 14.92 9.04
N GLU A 75 5.65 15.55 9.43
CA GLU A 75 5.66 16.69 10.33
C GLU A 75 5.89 16.27 11.78
N CYS A 76 5.10 15.32 12.28
CA CYS A 76 5.27 14.79 13.64
C CYS A 76 6.64 14.15 13.84
N PHE A 77 7.22 13.52 12.81
CA PHE A 77 8.58 13.01 12.88
C PHE A 77 9.59 14.14 13.15
N LYS A 78 9.51 15.27 12.45
CA LYS A 78 10.44 16.38 12.66
C LYS A 78 10.31 17.05 14.04
N ILE A 79 9.09 17.08 14.58
CA ILE A 79 8.78 17.80 15.83
C ILE A 79 9.05 16.92 17.06
N HIS A 80 8.68 15.64 17.00
CA HIS A 80 8.62 14.78 18.17
C HIS A 80 9.67 13.68 18.20
N HIS A 81 10.26 13.32 17.04
CA HIS A 81 11.39 12.41 17.01
C HIS A 81 12.67 13.20 17.32
N PRO A 82 13.62 12.65 18.10
CA PRO A 82 14.88 13.33 18.47
C PRO A 82 15.88 13.49 17.29
N TRP A 83 15.38 13.60 16.05
CA TRP A 83 16.14 13.66 14.80
C TRP A 83 17.28 14.69 14.84
N GLY A 84 18.47 14.29 14.38
CA GLY A 84 19.64 15.19 14.29
C GLY A 84 20.33 15.51 15.62
N THR A 85 19.94 14.89 16.74
CA THR A 85 20.64 15.00 18.04
C THR A 85 21.57 13.81 18.30
N LEU A 86 22.42 13.87 19.34
CA LEU A 86 23.20 12.70 19.79
C LEU A 86 22.32 11.50 20.18
N LYS A 87 21.05 11.73 20.51
CA LYS A 87 20.03 10.71 20.76
C LYS A 87 19.30 10.25 19.49
N ALA A 88 19.63 10.80 18.32
CA ALA A 88 19.06 10.43 17.01
C ALA A 88 19.68 9.17 16.40
N GLN A 89 20.30 8.31 17.21
CA GLN A 89 20.83 7.02 16.73
C GLN A 89 19.71 6.03 16.39
N HIS A 90 18.45 6.41 16.64
CA HIS A 90 17.32 5.57 16.37
C HIS A 90 17.19 5.22 14.88
N GLU A 91 17.01 3.94 14.60
CA GLU A 91 16.76 3.45 13.24
C GLU A 91 15.30 3.71 12.89
N TYR A 92 15.08 4.33 11.72
CA TYR A 92 13.74 4.47 11.16
C TYR A 92 13.65 3.74 9.82
N VAL A 93 12.47 3.20 9.57
CA VAL A 93 12.10 2.47 8.36
C VAL A 93 10.81 3.04 7.79
N GLY A 94 10.33 2.46 6.69
CA GLY A 94 8.98 2.75 6.20
C GLY A 94 7.90 2.37 7.24
N PRO A 95 6.66 2.83 7.08
CA PRO A 95 5.58 2.54 8.02
C PRO A 95 5.44 1.04 8.27
N THR A 96 5.50 0.61 9.54
CA THR A 96 5.36 -0.81 9.93
C THR A 96 4.61 -0.95 11.24
N THR A 97 3.84 -2.03 11.37
CA THR A 97 3.26 -2.48 12.64
C THR A 97 4.17 -3.47 13.37
N ASN A 98 5.23 -3.94 12.71
CA ASN A 98 6.17 -4.91 13.24
C ASN A 98 7.38 -4.21 13.86
N PHE A 99 7.25 -3.79 15.11
CA PHE A 99 8.33 -3.18 15.90
C PHE A 99 9.23 -4.20 16.61
N ARG A 100 9.12 -5.48 16.26
CA ARG A 100 9.94 -6.52 16.91
C ARG A 100 11.42 -6.30 16.56
N PRO A 101 12.33 -6.32 17.56
CA PRO A 101 13.75 -6.35 17.30
C PRO A 101 14.10 -7.51 16.37
N LYS A 102 14.92 -7.27 15.34
CA LYS A 102 15.35 -8.32 14.40
C LYS A 102 16.20 -9.41 15.08
N ILE A 103 16.73 -9.14 16.28
CA ILE A 103 17.58 -10.05 17.04
C ILE A 103 16.90 -10.33 18.39
N LEU A 104 16.42 -11.57 18.56
CA LEU A 104 16.00 -12.16 19.84
C LEU A 104 17.07 -13.16 20.27
N MET A 105 18.31 -12.71 20.43
CA MET A 105 19.38 -13.54 20.99
C MET A 105 19.56 -13.15 22.45
N CYS A 106 19.56 -14.15 23.33
CA CYS A 106 19.92 -13.95 24.73
C CYS A 106 21.43 -13.69 24.78
N PRO A 107 21.92 -12.61 25.43
CA PRO A 107 23.35 -12.33 25.54
C PRO A 107 24.13 -13.42 26.30
N GLU A 108 23.45 -14.32 27.02
CA GLU A 108 24.07 -15.46 27.71
C GLU A 108 24.18 -16.72 26.83
N HIS A 109 23.51 -16.77 25.68
CA HIS A 109 23.46 -17.96 24.84
C HIS A 109 23.52 -17.56 23.36
N GLU A 110 24.70 -17.11 22.94
CA GLU A 110 25.07 -17.13 21.52
C GLU A 110 25.34 -18.58 21.14
N MET A 111 24.35 -19.24 20.52
CA MET A 111 24.42 -20.44 19.68
C MET A 111 25.70 -21.31 19.81
N GLU A 112 25.54 -22.54 20.28
CA GLU A 112 26.37 -23.66 19.76
C GLU A 112 26.25 -23.79 18.24
#